data_AF-A0A2K4MSZ4-F1
#
_entry.id   AF-A0A2K4MSZ4-F1
#
_cell.length_a   1.000
_cell.length_b   1.000
_cell.length_c   1.000
_cell.angle_alpha   90.00
_cell.angle_beta   90.00
_cell.angle_gamma   90.00
#
_symmetry.space_group_name_H-M   'P 1'
#
loop_
_entity.id
_entity.type
_entity.pdbx_description
1 polymer ?
#
loop_
_entity_poly.entity_id
_entity_poly.type
_entity_poly.pdbx_seq_one_letter_code
_entity_poly.pdbx_strand_id
1 'polypeptide(L)'
;MGNGVARRAAGLAAAEQRAGARLRQAAPGAAGSGRLRAFLACLPPQACLATLQAWQRQLQRLGGGRPLPARQLHLTLAFLGEVTPLQLQRAADCASWATPSLPDAITLDACGSWHDVGWCGPLHPPPELGAWVNALKDELRAAGIALEARGC
;
A
#
# COMPACT_ATOMS: atom_id res chain seq x y z
N MET A 1 -22.01 17.66 1.04
CA MET A 1 -20.81 18.01 1.84
C MET A 1 -20.77 17.16 3.09
N GLY A 2 -19.80 16.27 3.20
CA GLY A 2 -19.55 15.48 4.40
C GLY A 2 -18.09 15.04 4.37
N ASN A 3 -17.19 15.96 4.72
CA ASN A 3 -15.78 15.65 4.88
C ASN A 3 -15.66 14.59 5.97
N GLY A 4 -15.34 13.35 5.59
CA GLY A 4 -15.00 12.29 6.52
C GLY A 4 -13.75 12.70 7.28
N VAL A 5 -13.93 13.30 8.45
CA VAL A 5 -12.83 13.75 9.31
C VAL A 5 -11.99 12.52 9.67
N ALA A 6 -10.74 12.50 9.22
CA ALA A 6 -9.77 11.50 9.62
C ALA A 6 -9.65 11.51 11.14
N ARG A 7 -10.16 10.47 11.81
CA ARG A 7 -10.03 10.36 13.26
C ARG A 7 -8.64 9.82 13.57
N ARG A 8 -7.78 10.66 14.14
CA ARG A 8 -6.43 10.28 14.58
C ARG A 8 -6.51 9.56 15.94
N ALA A 9 -5.76 8.48 16.11
CA ALA A 9 -5.44 7.97 17.44
C ALA A 9 -4.04 8.46 17.86
N ALA A 10 -3.92 8.98 19.08
CA ALA A 10 -2.65 9.39 19.66
C ALA A 10 -2.00 8.22 20.45
N GLY A 11 -0.67 8.21 20.53
CA GLY A 11 0.09 7.32 21.43
C GLY A 11 0.72 6.07 20.80
N LEU A 12 1.17 6.13 19.54
CA LEU A 12 1.94 5.03 18.92
C LEU A 12 3.45 5.31 18.97
N ALA A 13 4.24 4.30 19.34
CA ALA A 13 5.67 4.30 19.03
C ALA A 13 5.86 4.09 17.52
N ALA A 14 6.90 4.67 16.91
CA ALA A 14 7.16 4.53 15.47
C ALA A 14 7.49 3.08 15.06
N ALA A 15 7.08 2.67 13.86
CA ALA A 15 7.53 1.43 13.24
C ALA A 15 8.25 1.73 11.91
N GLU A 16 9.44 1.16 11.72
CA GLU A 16 10.24 1.36 10.51
C GLU A 16 10.04 0.24 9.50
N GLN A 17 9.42 0.59 8.39
CA GLN A 17 9.22 -0.29 7.26
C GLN A 17 10.45 -0.28 6.35
N ARG A 18 11.20 -1.38 6.24
CA ARG A 18 12.16 -1.51 5.13
C ARG A 18 11.41 -1.49 3.80
N ALA A 19 11.79 -0.58 2.93
CA ALA A 19 11.07 -0.43 1.69
C ALA A 19 11.49 -1.53 0.71
N GLY A 20 10.51 -2.11 0.03
CA GLY A 20 10.73 -3.10 -1.01
C GLY A 20 9.43 -3.31 -1.76
N ALA A 21 9.42 -2.97 -3.04
CA ALA A 21 8.22 -3.06 -3.86
C ALA A 21 7.95 -4.51 -4.24
N ARG A 22 6.73 -4.96 -4.00
CA ARG A 22 6.26 -6.29 -4.38
C ARG A 22 4.90 -6.19 -5.03
N LEU A 23 4.67 -7.03 -6.02
CA LEU A 23 3.37 -7.15 -6.65
C LEU A 23 2.43 -7.94 -5.74
N ARG A 24 1.23 -7.42 -5.52
CA ARG A 24 0.13 -8.17 -4.92
C ARG A 24 -1.05 -8.26 -5.88
N GLN A 25 -1.54 -9.47 -6.04
CA GLN A 25 -2.81 -9.72 -6.70
C GLN A 25 -3.93 -9.45 -5.69
N ALA A 26 -4.91 -8.63 -6.09
CA ALA A 26 -6.23 -8.63 -5.46
C ALA A 26 -7.03 -9.79 -6.08
N ALA A 27 -8.16 -10.15 -5.46
CA ALA A 27 -9.01 -11.25 -5.92
C ALA A 27 -9.26 -11.19 -7.45
N PRO A 28 -9.42 -12.35 -8.13
CA PRO A 28 -9.66 -12.37 -9.56
C PRO A 28 -10.90 -11.51 -9.89
N GLY A 29 -10.74 -10.57 -10.84
CA GLY A 29 -11.86 -9.90 -11.48
C GLY A 29 -12.76 -10.97 -12.13
N ALA A 30 -14.07 -10.73 -12.13
CA ALA A 30 -15.11 -11.70 -12.48
C ALA A 30 -14.69 -12.74 -13.55
N ALA A 31 -14.91 -14.02 -13.21
CA ALA A 31 -14.50 -15.18 -13.99
C ALA A 31 -14.95 -15.08 -15.45
N GLY A 32 -13.98 -15.07 -16.38
CA GLY A 32 -14.24 -15.19 -17.82
C GLY A 32 -13.26 -14.50 -18.76
N SER A 33 -12.38 -13.60 -18.29
CA SER A 33 -11.57 -12.76 -19.20
C SER A 33 -10.05 -12.98 -19.17
N GLY A 34 -9.53 -13.91 -18.36
CA GLY A 34 -8.08 -14.10 -18.20
C GLY A 34 -7.35 -12.87 -17.64
N ARG A 35 -8.08 -11.91 -17.05
CA ARG A 35 -7.55 -10.71 -16.40
C ARG A 35 -7.68 -10.83 -14.88
N LEU A 36 -6.79 -10.14 -14.19
CA LEU A 36 -6.66 -10.14 -12.74
C LEU A 36 -6.60 -8.69 -12.26
N ARG A 37 -7.23 -8.40 -11.12
CA ARG A 37 -7.05 -7.11 -10.48
C ARG A 37 -5.75 -7.09 -9.67
N ALA A 38 -4.87 -6.14 -9.94
CA ALA A 38 -3.55 -6.10 -9.31
C ALA A 38 -3.15 -4.71 -8.80
N PHE A 39 -2.21 -4.69 -7.86
CA PHE A 39 -1.57 -3.47 -7.35
C PHE A 39 -0.14 -3.77 -6.88
N LEU A 40 0.71 -2.75 -6.88
CA LEU A 40 2.06 -2.80 -6.34
C LEU A 40 2.05 -2.29 -4.90
N ALA A 41 2.76 -2.96 -4.00
CA ALA A 41 2.80 -2.63 -2.59
C ALA A 41 4.13 -3.00 -1.91
N CYS A 42 4.48 -2.27 -0.87
CA CYS A 42 5.53 -2.68 0.06
C CYS A 42 4.94 -3.60 1.13
N LEU A 43 5.59 -4.73 1.39
CA LEU A 43 5.21 -5.67 2.45
C LEU A 43 5.98 -5.38 3.72
N PRO A 44 5.32 -5.36 4.89
CA PRO A 44 6.03 -5.16 6.14
C PRO A 44 7.03 -6.24 6.47
N PRO A 45 8.26 -5.88 6.89
CA PRO A 45 9.21 -6.87 7.36
C PRO A 45 8.66 -7.48 8.64
N GLN A 46 9.08 -8.72 8.92
CA GLN A 46 8.59 -9.49 10.08
C GLN A 46 8.73 -8.71 11.40
N ALA A 47 9.81 -7.93 11.54
CA ALA A 47 10.06 -7.09 12.71
C ALA A 47 8.95 -6.06 13.00
N CYS A 48 8.26 -5.56 11.98
CA CYS A 48 7.18 -4.58 12.15
C CYS A 48 5.83 -5.20 12.50
N LEU A 49 5.63 -6.49 12.19
CA LEU A 49 4.29 -7.10 12.22
C LEU A 49 3.67 -7.07 13.63
N ALA A 50 4.46 -7.33 14.67
CA ALA A 50 3.97 -7.30 16.05
C ALA A 50 3.46 -5.90 16.44
N THR A 51 4.21 -4.85 16.09
CA THR A 51 3.85 -3.45 16.33
C THR A 51 2.60 -3.06 15.54
N LEU A 52 2.54 -3.39 14.24
CA LEU A 52 1.38 -3.10 13.40
C LEU A 52 0.12 -3.82 13.89
N GLN A 53 0.23 -5.07 14.31
CA GLN A 53 -0.88 -5.82 14.91
C GLN A 53 -1.33 -5.20 16.25
N ALA A 54 -0.41 -4.66 17.05
CA ALA A 54 -0.75 -3.95 18.27
C ALA A 54 -1.57 -2.68 17.96
N TRP A 55 -1.17 -1.92 16.93
CA TRP A 55 -1.93 -0.75 16.48
C TRP A 55 -3.30 -1.13 15.93
N GLN A 56 -3.40 -2.21 15.14
CA GLN A 56 -4.70 -2.72 14.69
C GLN A 56 -5.62 -3.05 15.87
N ARG A 57 -5.12 -3.67 16.93
CA ARG A 57 -5.91 -3.93 18.15
C ARG A 57 -6.34 -2.65 18.87
N GLN A 58 -5.50 -1.61 18.85
CA GLN A 58 -5.86 -0.32 19.43
C GLN A 58 -6.94 0.38 18.60
N LEU A 59 -6.79 0.41 17.28
CA LEU A 59 -7.81 0.94 16.36
C LEU A 59 -9.13 0.18 16.51
N GLN A 60 -9.08 -1.15 16.63
CA GLN A 60 -10.25 -1.98 16.86
C GLN A 60 -10.98 -1.62 18.17
N ARG A 61 -10.23 -1.35 19.25
CA ARG A 61 -10.82 -0.92 20.53
C ARG A 61 -11.48 0.47 20.44
N LEU A 62 -10.96 1.36 19.60
CA LEU A 62 -11.44 2.74 19.49
C LEU A 62 -12.60 2.91 18.49
N GLY A 63 -12.63 2.10 17.43
CA GLY A 63 -13.57 2.27 16.31
C GLY A 63 -14.20 0.99 15.78
N GLY A 64 -13.95 -0.16 16.41
CA GLY A 64 -14.45 -1.46 15.94
C GLY A 64 -13.73 -1.96 14.68
N GLY A 65 -14.44 -2.74 13.87
CA GLY A 65 -13.91 -3.31 12.63
C GLY A 65 -13.15 -4.62 12.81
N ARG A 66 -12.71 -5.18 11.67
CA ARG A 66 -12.04 -6.49 11.60
C ARG A 66 -10.54 -6.30 11.35
N PRO A 67 -9.66 -6.74 12.25
CA PRO A 67 -8.23 -6.71 11.99
C PRO A 67 -7.89 -7.61 10.80
N LEU A 68 -7.11 -7.06 9.87
CA LEU A 68 -6.50 -7.80 8.79
C LEU A 68 -5.44 -8.79 9.34
N PRO A 69 -5.32 -10.00 8.78
CA PRO A 69 -4.18 -10.87 9.00
C PRO A 69 -2.85 -10.17 8.66
N ALA A 70 -1.77 -10.48 9.38
CA ALA A 70 -0.46 -9.87 9.17
C ALA A 70 0.03 -9.94 7.71
N ARG A 71 -0.19 -11.10 7.05
CA ARG A 71 0.13 -11.30 5.62
C ARG A 71 -0.63 -10.38 4.65
N GLN A 72 -1.70 -9.73 5.12
CA GLN A 72 -2.48 -8.79 4.34
C GLN A 72 -2.10 -7.34 4.61
N LEU A 73 -1.27 -7.03 5.60
CA LEU A 73 -0.74 -5.70 5.81
C LEU A 73 0.21 -5.32 4.68
N HIS A 74 0.04 -4.13 4.14
CA HIS A 74 0.86 -3.62 3.04
C HIS A 74 0.68 -2.11 2.91
N LEU A 75 1.69 -1.45 2.35
CA LEU A 75 1.61 -0.07 1.89
C LEU A 75 1.43 -0.10 0.36
N THR A 76 0.27 0.33 -0.13
CA THR A 76 0.02 0.35 -1.59
C THR A 76 0.76 1.50 -2.26
N LEU A 77 1.46 1.23 -3.36
CA LEU A 77 2.24 2.20 -4.14
C LEU A 77 1.49 2.64 -5.41
N ALA A 78 0.92 1.67 -6.14
CA ALA A 78 0.18 1.92 -7.38
C ALA A 78 -0.89 0.85 -7.61
N PHE A 79 -2.11 1.27 -7.96
CA PHE A 79 -3.18 0.38 -8.39
C PHE A 79 -3.11 0.20 -9.91
N LEU A 80 -3.06 -1.05 -10.39
CA LEU A 80 -2.97 -1.38 -11.81
C LEU A 80 -4.35 -1.63 -12.44
N GLY A 81 -5.39 -1.83 -11.62
CA GLY A 81 -6.71 -2.24 -12.10
C GLY A 81 -6.66 -3.66 -12.67
N GLU A 82 -7.44 -3.92 -13.72
CA GLU A 82 -7.49 -5.21 -14.43
C GLU A 82 -6.30 -5.34 -15.39
N VAL A 83 -5.48 -6.36 -15.20
CA VAL A 83 -4.28 -6.64 -16.01
C VAL A 83 -4.28 -8.08 -16.52
N THR A 84 -3.71 -8.29 -17.71
CA THR A 84 -3.40 -9.64 -18.22
C THR A 84 -2.17 -10.23 -17.51
N PRO A 85 -1.93 -11.56 -17.56
CA PRO A 85 -0.73 -12.17 -17.00
C PRO A 85 0.58 -11.57 -17.54
N LEU A 86 0.61 -11.19 -18.82
CA LEU A 86 1.76 -10.54 -19.43
C LEU A 86 2.00 -9.13 -18.87
N GLN A 87 0.93 -8.32 -18.74
CA GLN A 87 1.03 -7.01 -18.11
C GLN A 87 1.43 -7.10 -16.63
N LEU A 88 0.95 -8.14 -15.95
CA LEU A 88 1.31 -8.42 -14.57
C LEU A 88 2.81 -8.72 -14.42
N GLN A 89 3.37 -9.54 -15.33
CA GLN A 89 4.81 -9.82 -15.34
C GLN A 89 5.61 -8.55 -15.61
N ARG A 90 5.23 -7.75 -16.62
CA ARG A 90 5.89 -6.47 -16.90
C ARG A 90 5.85 -5.51 -15.71
N ALA A 91 4.73 -5.46 -14.99
CA ALA A 91 4.61 -4.64 -13.79
C ALA A 91 5.57 -5.11 -12.68
N ALA A 92 5.74 -6.42 -12.54
CA ALA A 92 6.70 -7.00 -11.60
C ALA A 92 8.15 -6.66 -11.98
N ASP A 93 8.48 -6.70 -13.28
CA ASP A 93 9.80 -6.34 -13.78
C ASP A 93 10.12 -4.86 -13.52
N CYS A 94 9.18 -3.94 -13.82
CA CYS A 94 9.31 -2.52 -13.47
C CYS A 94 9.52 -2.31 -11.96
N ALA A 95 8.71 -2.97 -11.12
CA ALA A 95 8.86 -2.86 -9.67
C ALA A 95 10.22 -3.39 -9.16
N SER A 96 10.73 -4.47 -9.76
CA SER A 96 12.04 -5.04 -9.45
C SER A 96 13.16 -4.07 -9.82
N TRP A 97 13.11 -3.48 -11.02
CA TRP A 97 14.10 -2.50 -11.49
C TRP A 97 14.09 -1.18 -10.72
N ALA A 98 12.92 -0.74 -10.26
CA ALA A 98 12.79 0.46 -9.44
C ALA A 98 13.21 0.22 -7.97
N THR A 99 13.19 -1.02 -7.46
CA THR A 99 13.45 -1.32 -6.04
C THR A 99 14.77 -0.73 -5.49
N PRO A 100 15.91 -0.74 -6.21
CA PRO A 100 17.17 -0.20 -5.72
C PRO A 100 17.18 1.32 -5.42
N SER A 101 16.27 2.10 -6.02
CA SER A 101 16.18 3.55 -5.81
C SER A 101 15.12 3.94 -4.76
N LEU A 102 14.47 2.95 -4.13
CA LEU A 102 13.49 3.15 -3.09
C LEU A 102 14.19 3.55 -1.77
N PRO A 103 13.61 4.44 -0.94
CA PRO A 103 14.22 4.81 0.34
C PRO A 103 14.43 3.61 1.27
N ASP A 104 15.55 3.55 2.00
CA ASP A 104 15.88 2.38 2.84
C ASP A 104 14.82 2.03 3.89
N ALA A 105 14.18 3.07 4.46
CA ALA A 105 13.16 2.93 5.48
C ALA A 105 12.05 3.97 5.32
N ILE A 106 10.83 3.57 5.68
CA ILE A 106 9.65 4.42 5.77
C ILE A 106 9.16 4.34 7.22
N THR A 107 9.11 5.48 7.91
CA THR A 107 8.59 5.54 9.28
C THR A 107 7.07 5.59 9.26
N LEU A 108 6.42 4.70 10.01
CA LEU A 108 5.00 4.75 10.29
C LEU A 108 4.83 5.25 11.73
N ASP A 109 4.19 6.39 11.91
CA ASP A 109 4.07 7.09 13.20
C ASP A 109 2.67 7.70 13.42
N ALA A 110 1.77 7.50 12.46
CA ALA A 110 0.38 7.91 12.56
C ALA A 110 -0.56 6.76 12.23
N CYS A 111 -1.73 6.78 12.86
CA CYS A 111 -2.85 5.96 12.46
C CYS A 111 -4.15 6.76 12.56
N GLY A 112 -5.15 6.30 11.81
CA GLY A 112 -6.48 6.85 11.89
C GLY A 112 -7.48 5.99 11.15
N SER A 113 -8.63 6.57 10.87
CA SER A 113 -9.64 5.95 10.02
C SER A 113 -10.23 6.94 9.03
N TRP A 114 -10.63 6.42 7.88
CA TRP A 114 -11.60 7.06 6.99
C TRP A 114 -12.69 6.05 6.70
N HIS A 115 -13.95 6.48 6.63
CA HIS A 115 -15.09 5.57 6.44
C HIS A 115 -14.97 4.35 7.39
N ASP A 116 -15.01 3.14 6.84
CA ASP A 116 -14.91 1.87 7.58
C ASP A 116 -13.49 1.26 7.55
N VAL A 117 -12.47 2.05 7.19
CA VAL A 117 -11.09 1.58 7.03
C VAL A 117 -10.17 2.26 8.05
N GLY A 118 -9.54 1.44 8.89
CA GLY A 118 -8.40 1.86 9.72
C GLY A 118 -7.09 1.81 8.93
N TRP A 119 -6.26 2.83 9.06
CA TRP A 119 -4.97 2.95 8.38
C TRP A 119 -3.84 3.30 9.35
N CYS A 120 -2.62 2.97 8.97
CA CYS A 120 -1.39 3.47 9.58
C CYS A 120 -0.42 3.94 8.48
N GLY A 121 0.29 5.03 8.72
CA GLY A 121 1.10 5.70 7.71
C GLY A 121 2.09 6.68 8.32
N PRO A 122 3.03 7.20 7.51
CA PRO A 122 3.84 8.34 7.90
C PRO A 122 2.95 9.57 8.10
N LEU A 123 3.15 10.30 9.19
CA LEU A 123 2.55 11.61 9.44
C LEU A 123 3.08 12.63 8.42
N HIS A 124 4.37 12.54 8.11
CA HIS A 124 5.06 13.30 7.08
C HIS A 124 5.68 12.32 6.09
N PRO A 125 5.01 12.04 4.95
CA PRO A 125 5.56 11.16 3.94
C PRO A 125 6.91 11.68 3.43
N PRO A 126 7.96 10.84 3.39
CA PRO A 126 9.26 11.29 2.89
C PRO A 126 9.13 11.69 1.42
N PRO A 127 9.67 12.86 1.01
CA PRO A 127 9.53 13.34 -0.36
C PRO A 127 10.20 12.38 -1.36
N GLU A 128 11.26 11.67 -0.96
CA GLU A 128 11.92 10.68 -1.82
C GLU A 128 10.97 9.51 -2.17
N LEU A 129 10.11 9.08 -1.24
CA LEU A 129 9.12 8.04 -1.51
C LEU A 129 8.10 8.53 -2.54
N GLY A 130 7.65 9.78 -2.44
CA GLY A 130 6.73 10.38 -3.40
C GLY A 130 7.33 10.45 -4.80
N ALA A 131 8.57 10.95 -4.90
CA ALA A 131 9.31 11.03 -6.16
C ALA A 131 9.52 9.63 -6.79
N TRP A 132 9.92 8.66 -5.97
CA TRP A 132 10.10 7.28 -6.41
C TRP A 132 8.80 6.65 -6.92
N VAL A 133 7.69 6.83 -6.20
CA VAL A 133 6.38 6.30 -6.63
C VAL A 133 5.96 6.93 -7.95
N ASN A 134 6.25 8.21 -8.18
CA ASN A 134 5.94 8.86 -9.46
C ASN A 134 6.79 8.30 -10.60
N ALA A 135 8.10 8.12 -10.39
CA ALA A 135 8.99 7.50 -11.39
C ALA A 135 8.54 6.07 -11.75
N LEU A 136 8.20 5.24 -10.75
CA LEU A 136 7.63 3.91 -10.98
C LEU A 136 6.33 3.98 -11.79
N LYS A 137 5.44 4.94 -11.50
CA LYS A 137 4.19 5.11 -12.26
C LYS A 137 4.46 5.48 -13.72
N ASP A 138 5.49 6.28 -13.98
CA ASP A 138 5.87 6.66 -15.34
C ASP A 138 6.49 5.48 -16.10
N GLU A 139 7.32 4.66 -15.46
CA GLU A 139 7.83 3.41 -16.04
C GLU A 139 6.70 2.42 -16.39
N LEU A 140 5.72 2.26 -15.50
CA LEU A 140 4.56 1.40 -15.76
C LEU A 140 3.76 1.88 -16.96
N ARG A 141 3.55 3.20 -17.09
CA ARG A 141 2.87 3.80 -18.25
C ARG A 141 3.67 3.59 -19.53
N ALA A 142 4.99 3.79 -19.50
CA ALA A 142 5.88 3.54 -20.62
C ALA A 142 5.87 2.06 -21.07
N ALA A 143 5.67 1.13 -20.12
CA ALA A 143 5.50 -0.30 -20.39
C ALA A 143 4.09 -0.69 -20.90
N GLY A 144 3.18 0.28 -21.07
CA GLY A 144 1.81 0.07 -21.55
C GLY A 144 0.84 -0.43 -20.49
N ILE A 145 1.12 -0.18 -19.21
CA ILE A 145 0.25 -0.56 -18.09
C ILE A 145 -0.54 0.68 -17.66
N ALA A 146 -1.86 0.63 -17.87
CA ALA A 146 -2.77 1.65 -17.36
C ALA A 146 -2.81 1.59 -15.83
N LEU A 147 -2.81 2.75 -15.17
CA LEU A 147 -2.94 2.86 -13.73
C LEU A 147 -4.35 3.30 -13.38
N GLU A 148 -4.94 2.64 -12.39
CA GLU A 148 -6.25 2.99 -11.86
C GLU A 148 -6.12 4.31 -11.08
N ALA A 149 -6.74 5.38 -11.59
CA ALA A 149 -6.87 6.61 -10.85
C ALA A 149 -7.80 6.37 -9.64
N ARG A 150 -7.29 6.64 -8.44
CA ARG A 150 -8.13 6.73 -7.24
C ARG A 150 -8.18 8.20 -6.85
N GLY A 151 -9.38 8.78 -6.97
CA GLY A 151 -9.64 10.16 -6.61
C GLY A 151 -9.29 10.41 -5.15
N CYS A 152 -8.74 11.59 -4.90
CA CYS A 152 -8.62 12.22 -3.59
C CYS A 152 -9.99 12.49 -2.94
#